data_AF-A0AAV9BRR8-F1
#
_entry.id   AF-A0AAV9BRR8-F1
#
_cell.length_a   1.000
_cell.length_b   1.000
_cell.length_c   1.000
_cell.angle_alpha   90.00
_cell.angle_beta   90.00
_cell.angle_gamma   90.00
#
_symmetry.space_group_name_H-M   'P 1'
#
loop_
_entity.id
_entity.type
_entity.pdbx_description
1 polymer ?
#
loop_
_entity_poly.entity_id
_entity_poly.type
_entity_poly.pdbx_seq_one_letter_code
_entity_poly.pdbx_strand_id
1 'polypeptide(L)'
;MLGSSDSLQILSESDSTTAVAWAVGKGHIPWAAFRDIRLLHQLTAPLKEWKISHVYREGNRVADCLAAAQSEIGVSYLQPSQLGNDIKELIWHDKHGTIHLRSS
;
A
#
# COMPACT_ATOMS: atom_id res chain seq x y z
N MET A 1 26.54 -20.63 -7.31
CA MET A 1 26.12 -19.59 -8.27
C MET A 1 24.74 -19.12 -7.85
N LEU A 2 24.64 -18.01 -7.11
CA LEU A 2 23.37 -17.40 -6.74
C LEU A 2 23.00 -16.42 -7.85
N GLY A 3 21.80 -16.59 -8.41
CA GLY A 3 21.30 -15.83 -9.54
C GLY A 3 21.35 -14.33 -9.27
N SER A 4 21.64 -13.59 -10.33
CA SER A 4 21.48 -12.14 -10.42
C SER A 4 20.13 -11.75 -9.83
N SER A 5 20.15 -11.23 -8.61
CA SER A 5 18.99 -10.59 -8.01
C SER A 5 18.75 -9.33 -8.83
N ASP A 6 17.84 -9.42 -9.80
CA ASP A 6 17.29 -8.25 -10.48
C ASP A 6 16.83 -7.31 -9.39
N SER A 7 17.60 -6.25 -9.22
CA SER A 7 17.50 -5.35 -8.09
C SER A 7 16.18 -4.60 -8.17
N LEU A 8 15.26 -4.93 -7.27
CA LEU A 8 13.87 -4.47 -7.28
C LEU A 8 13.81 -2.93 -7.19
N GLN A 9 13.03 -2.33 -8.09
CA GLN A 9 12.67 -0.92 -8.07
C GLN A 9 11.21 -0.78 -7.68
N ILE A 10 10.90 0.10 -6.73
CA ILE A 10 9.54 0.33 -6.24
C ILE A 10 9.19 1.81 -6.40
N LEU A 11 8.03 2.05 -7.01
CA LEU A 11 7.37 3.36 -7.05
C LEU A 11 6.12 3.27 -6.18
N SER A 12 6.00 4.17 -5.21
CA SER A 12 4.87 4.24 -4.29
C SER A 12 4.16 5.59 -4.40
N GLU A 13 2.85 5.58 -4.25
CA GLU A 13 2.03 6.79 -4.28
C GLU A 13 1.26 6.88 -2.97
N SER A 14 1.07 8.12 -2.47
CA SER A 14 0.27 8.38 -1.27
C SER A 14 -0.42 9.72 -1.39
N ASP A 15 -1.65 9.82 -0.89
CA ASP A 15 -2.38 11.08 -0.76
C ASP A 15 -2.10 11.85 0.54
N SER A 16 -1.20 11.31 1.39
CA SER A 16 -0.76 11.99 2.60
C SER A 16 0.55 12.74 2.34
N THR A 17 0.45 14.05 2.12
CA THR A 17 1.61 14.96 1.98
C THR A 17 2.61 14.81 3.13
N THR A 18 2.09 14.69 4.35
CA THR A 18 2.89 14.50 5.58
C THR A 18 3.65 13.18 5.55
N ALA A 19 3.01 12.07 5.18
CA ALA A 19 3.66 10.77 5.11
C ALA A 19 4.76 10.75 4.04
N VAL A 20 4.48 11.34 2.87
CA VAL A 20 5.48 11.49 1.79
C VAL A 20 6.67 12.32 2.28
N ALA A 21 6.43 13.44 2.97
CA ALA A 21 7.49 14.28 3.51
C ALA A 21 8.38 13.51 4.49
N TRP A 22 7.79 12.79 5.45
CA TRP A 22 8.55 11.99 6.41
C TRP A 22 9.34 10.86 5.74
N ALA A 23 8.73 10.17 4.77
CA ALA A 23 9.35 9.09 4.02
C ALA A 23 10.60 9.52 3.25
N VAL A 24 10.67 10.78 2.81
CA VAL A 24 11.85 11.36 2.14
C VAL A 24 12.75 12.16 3.10
N GLY A 25 12.57 12.02 4.41
CA GLY A 25 13.39 12.67 5.43
C GLY A 25 13.18 14.18 5.55
N LYS A 26 12.01 14.69 5.13
CA LYS A 26 11.64 16.11 5.24
C LYS A 26 10.67 16.36 6.39
N GLY A 27 10.84 17.52 7.04
CA GLY A 27 9.96 17.98 8.11
C GLY A 27 10.25 17.32 9.47
N HIS A 28 9.41 17.66 10.45
CA HIS A 28 9.49 17.10 11.80
C HIS A 28 8.65 15.82 11.90
N ILE A 29 9.28 14.72 12.30
CA ILE A 29 8.60 13.44 12.53
C ILE A 29 8.22 13.36 14.01
N PRO A 30 6.93 13.25 14.35
CA PRO A 30 6.51 13.07 15.74
C PRO A 30 6.96 11.70 16.26
N TRP A 31 7.23 11.62 17.57
CA TRP A 31 7.72 10.40 18.21
C TRP A 31 6.83 9.17 17.94
N ALA A 32 5.52 9.36 17.83
CA ALA A 32 4.55 8.31 17.58
C ALA A 32 4.75 7.64 16.21
N ALA A 33 5.23 8.38 15.20
CA ALA A 33 5.48 7.88 13.85
C ALA A 33 6.95 7.44 13.64
N PHE A 34 7.84 7.73 14.59
CA PHE A 34 9.28 7.50 14.43
C PHE A 34 9.62 6.04 14.15
N ARG A 35 8.94 5.11 14.85
CA ARG A 35 9.14 3.67 14.66
C ARG A 35 8.78 3.24 13.23
N ASP A 36 7.65 3.70 12.72
CA ASP A 36 7.12 3.29 11.43
C ASP A 36 7.97 3.85 10.29
N ILE A 37 8.38 5.12 10.39
CA ILE A 37 9.29 5.73 9.40
C ILE A 37 10.67 5.05 9.40
N ARG A 38 11.20 4.70 10.59
CA ARG A 38 12.45 3.93 10.67
C ARG A 38 12.32 2.56 10.00
N LEU A 39 11.21 1.86 10.23
CA LEU A 39 10.95 0.56 9.60
C LEU A 39 10.85 0.70 8.08
N LEU A 40 10.12 1.72 7.60
CA LEU A 40 10.01 2.03 6.18
C LEU A 40 11.39 2.18 5.53
N HIS A 41 12.30 2.96 6.14
CA HIS A 41 13.66 3.10 5.64
C HIS A 41 14.47 1.79 5.68
N GLN A 42 14.27 0.94 6.68
CA GLN A 42 14.94 -0.37 6.74
C GLN A 42 14.46 -1.31 5.64
N LEU A 43 13.16 -1.32 5.35
CA LEU A 43 12.56 -2.14 4.30
C LEU A 43 12.97 -1.67 2.89
N THR A 44 13.21 -0.37 2.71
CA THR A 44 13.55 0.21 1.42
C THR A 44 15.05 0.32 1.17
N ALA A 45 15.88 0.27 2.21
CA ALA A 45 17.35 0.27 2.10
C ALA A 45 17.95 -0.78 1.14
N PRO A 46 17.46 -2.04 1.05
CA PRO A 46 18.02 -3.02 0.11
C PRO A 46 17.53 -2.84 -1.34
N LEU A 47 16.56 -1.96 -1.60
CA LEU A 47 16.06 -1.71 -2.94
C LEU A 47 17.10 -0.91 -3.73
N LYS A 48 17.25 -1.19 -5.03
CA LYS A 48 18.10 -0.36 -5.89
C LYS A 48 17.53 1.05 -6.01
N GLU A 49 16.21 1.14 -6.07
CA GLU A 49 15.53 2.41 -6.14
C GLU A 49 14.17 2.31 -5.47
N TRP A 50 13.89 3.27 -4.61
CA TRP A 50 12.57 3.50 -4.08
C TRP A 50 12.23 4.98 -4.22
N LYS A 51 11.08 5.26 -4.84
CA LYS A 51 10.54 6.60 -4.96
C LYS A 51 9.12 6.60 -4.41
N ILE A 52 8.81 7.67 -3.69
CA ILE A 52 7.46 7.94 -3.21
C ILE A 52 7.02 9.32 -3.69
N SER A 53 5.81 9.41 -4.23
CA SER A 53 5.22 10.66 -4.70
C SER A 53 3.85 10.90 -4.07
N HIS A 54 3.53 12.18 -3.94
CA HIS A 54 2.20 12.59 -3.53
C HIS A 54 1.24 12.54 -4.73
N VAL A 55 0.05 11.98 -4.53
CA VAL A 55 -1.07 12.01 -5.48
C VAL A 55 -2.29 12.63 -4.83
N TYR A 56 -3.23 13.14 -5.62
CA TYR A 56 -4.51 13.58 -5.06
C TYR A 56 -5.32 12.35 -4.58
N ARG A 57 -6.18 12.56 -3.58
CA ARG A 57 -6.97 11.49 -2.97
C ARG A 57 -7.84 10.74 -3.98
N GLU A 58 -8.32 11.40 -5.02
CA GLU A 58 -9.04 10.78 -6.13
C GLU A 58 -8.21 9.70 -6.84
N GLY A 59 -6.89 9.87 -6.90
CA GLY A 59 -5.94 8.90 -7.43
C GLY A 59 -5.58 7.76 -6.47
N ASN A 60 -5.87 7.91 -5.17
CA ASN A 60 -5.61 6.90 -4.15
C ASN A 60 -6.86 6.12 -3.71
N ARG A 61 -7.98 6.24 -4.46
CA ARG A 61 -9.29 5.63 -4.11
C ARG A 61 -9.22 4.13 -3.85
N VAL A 62 -8.40 3.41 -4.61
CA VAL A 62 -8.22 1.97 -4.44
C VAL A 62 -7.67 1.65 -3.04
N ALA A 63 -6.62 2.36 -2.61
CA ALA A 63 -6.04 2.13 -1.29
C ALA A 63 -7.02 2.52 -0.18
N ASP A 64 -7.78 3.61 -0.35
CA ASP A 64 -8.86 4.01 0.55
C ASP A 64 -9.92 2.91 0.70
N CYS A 65 -10.37 2.33 -0.42
CA CYS A 65 -11.32 1.22 -0.42
C CYS A 65 -10.77 -0.02 0.31
N LEU A 66 -9.50 -0.36 0.09
CA LEU A 66 -8.86 -1.50 0.75
C LEU A 66 -8.71 -1.28 2.26
N ALA A 67 -8.34 -0.07 2.67
CA ALA A 67 -8.22 0.30 4.08
C ALA A 67 -9.59 0.28 4.79
N ALA A 68 -10.64 0.78 4.13
CA ALA A 68 -12.01 0.71 4.65
C ALA A 68 -12.47 -0.75 4.81
N ALA A 69 -12.20 -1.57 3.80
CA ALA A 69 -12.56 -2.98 3.78
C ALA A 69 -11.81 -3.81 4.84
N GLN A 70 -10.64 -3.37 5.32
CA GLN A 70 -9.89 -4.05 6.38
C GLN A 70 -10.67 -4.17 7.69
N SER A 71 -11.62 -3.25 7.94
CA SER A 71 -12.52 -3.33 9.11
C SER A 71 -13.61 -4.41 8.96
N GLU A 72 -13.88 -4.84 7.74
CA GLU A 72 -14.94 -5.82 7.40
C GLU A 72 -14.36 -7.20 7.02
N ILE A 73 -13.07 -7.28 6.66
CA ILE A 73 -12.47 -8.43 5.96
C ILE A 73 -11.13 -8.82 6.59
N GLY A 74 -11.02 -10.06 7.08
CA GLY A 74 -9.71 -10.70 7.28
C GLY A 74 -9.04 -10.88 5.91
N VAL A 75 -8.09 -10.01 5.59
CA VAL A 75 -7.56 -9.80 4.22
C VAL A 75 -7.08 -11.11 3.59
N SER A 76 -7.79 -11.56 2.55
CA SER A 76 -7.31 -12.53 1.56
C SER A 76 -6.80 -11.76 0.33
N TYR A 77 -5.64 -12.17 -0.19
CA TYR A 77 -4.86 -11.49 -1.25
C TYR A 77 -5.71 -11.13 -2.48
N LEU A 78 -5.69 -9.86 -2.90
CA LEU A 78 -6.23 -9.42 -4.19
C LEU A 78 -5.12 -9.41 -5.24
N GLN A 79 -5.34 -10.06 -6.39
CA GLN A 79 -4.37 -10.05 -7.48
C GLN A 79 -4.47 -8.76 -8.31
N PRO A 80 -3.35 -8.10 -8.64
CA PRO A 80 -3.34 -6.85 -9.42
C PRO A 80 -4.04 -6.92 -10.78
N SER A 81 -4.12 -8.10 -11.39
CA SER A 81 -4.82 -8.34 -12.67
C SER A 81 -6.34 -8.16 -12.59
N GLN A 82 -6.90 -8.05 -11.38
CA GLN A 82 -8.34 -7.86 -11.14
C GLN A 82 -8.71 -6.39 -10.87
N LEU A 83 -7.73 -5.48 -10.78
CA LEU A 83 -7.99 -4.05 -10.66
C LEU A 83 -8.20 -3.42 -12.05
N GLY A 84 -9.39 -3.64 -12.60
CA GLY A 84 -9.92 -2.81 -13.70
C GLY A 84 -10.51 -1.50 -13.17
N ASN A 85 -10.51 -0.46 -14.01
CA ASN A 85 -10.70 0.97 -13.69
C ASN A 85 -11.96 1.40 -12.92
N ASP A 86 -12.89 0.51 -12.58
CA ASP A 86 -14.00 0.80 -11.68
C ASP A 86 -14.31 -0.52 -10.96
N ILE A 87 -14.02 -0.60 -9.66
CA ILE A 87 -14.37 -1.78 -8.84
C ILE A 87 -15.90 -1.85 -8.80
N LYS A 88 -16.50 -2.65 -9.66
CA LYS A 88 -17.95 -2.91 -9.69
C LYS A 88 -18.37 -3.96 -8.65
N GLU A 89 -17.44 -4.84 -8.28
CA GLU A 89 -17.70 -5.96 -7.37
C GLU A 89 -16.48 -6.23 -6.49
N LEU A 90 -16.69 -6.26 -5.17
CA LEU A 90 -15.71 -6.71 -4.18
C LEU A 90 -16.07 -8.15 -3.79
N ILE A 91 -15.15 -9.08 -4.02
CA ILE A 91 -15.27 -10.49 -3.62
C ILE A 91 -14.22 -10.77 -2.56
N TRP A 92 -14.63 -11.28 -1.40
CA TRP A 92 -13.69 -11.70 -0.36
C TRP A 92 -14.09 -13.01 0.32
N HIS A 93 -13.07 -13.68 0.86
CA HIS A 93 -13.24 -14.86 1.70
C HIS A 93 -12.97 -14.50 3.15
N ASP A 94 -13.87 -14.90 4.05
CA ASP A 94 -13.60 -14.81 5.48
C ASP A 94 -12.72 -15.98 5.97
N LYS A 95 -12.31 -15.90 7.25
CA LYS A 95 -11.52 -16.93 7.93
C LYS A 95 -12.23 -18.29 8.06
N HIS A 96 -13.51 -18.36 7.72
CA HIS A 96 -14.33 -19.57 7.69
C HIS A 96 -14.55 -20.09 6.27
N GLY A 97 -13.95 -19.46 5.25
CA GLY A 97 -14.06 -19.84 3.85
C GLY A 97 -15.35 -19.36 3.18
N THR A 98 -16.15 -18.53 3.84
CA THR A 98 -17.40 -17.99 3.28
C THR A 98 -17.09 -16.87 2.29
N ILE A 99 -17.74 -16.93 1.13
CA ILE A 99 -17.61 -15.94 0.06
C ILE A 99 -18.64 -14.84 0.28
N HIS A 100 -18.18 -13.61 0.33
CA HIS A 100 -19.03 -12.43 0.42
C HIS A 100 -18.90 -11.60 -0.85
N LEU A 101 -20.04 -11.10 -1.33
CA LEU A 101 -20.17 -10.31 -2.55
C LEU A 101 -20.78 -8.96 -2.20
N ARG A 102 -20.09 -7.87 -2.56
CA ARG A 102 -20.67 -6.53 -2.53
C ARG A 102 -20.56 -5.90 -3.91
N SER A 103 -21.71 -5.72 -4.54
CA SER A 103 -21.86 -4.94 -5.77
C SER A 103 -22.29 -3.52 -5.41
N SER A 104 -21.68 -2.51 -6.05
CA SER A 104 -22.08 -1.09 -5.93
C SER A 104 -23.16 -0.74 -6.96
#